data_AF-A0A1G9BR20-F1
#
_entry.id   AF-A0A1G9BR20-F1
#
_cell.length_a   1.000
_cell.length_b   1.000
_cell.length_c   1.000
_cell.angle_alpha   90.00
_cell.angle_beta   90.00
_cell.angle_gamma   90.00
#
_symmetry.space_group_name_H-M   'P 1'
#
loop_
_entity.id
_entity.type
_entity.pdbx_description
1 polymer ?
#
loop_
_entity_poly.entity_id
_entity_poly.type
_entity_poly.pdbx_seq_one_letter_code
_entity_poly.pdbx_strand_id
1 'polypeptide(L)'
;MRIERHQVAAATVAAARDDFANRIAGLVHSMSRAGRMTDHEWNLISHEFLDYLGALSVDTPHLDTPEAKAALADATEAATGAVAYAAYHPVASFQVFLTYVNFGMSYDREPEGEQTSVTAGQWLDAFCLAVLTGKAEYHGEAFHFARQASQQNRAGQPDVEIAPRVRAAVRRGTCASPPSWAPRCSAPPSPSRAPASR
;
A
#
# COMPACT_ATOMS: atom_id res chain seq x y z
N MET A 1 -32.39 -21.79 -19.40
CA MET A 1 -31.21 -20.90 -19.35
C MET A 1 -30.31 -21.40 -18.22
N ARG A 2 -29.19 -22.07 -18.54
CA ARG A 2 -28.26 -22.67 -17.57
C ARG A 2 -27.06 -21.73 -17.50
N ILE A 3 -26.84 -21.07 -16.36
CA ILE A 3 -25.72 -20.14 -16.24
C ILE A 3 -24.45 -20.97 -16.00
N GLU A 4 -23.53 -20.98 -16.96
CA GLU A 4 -22.18 -21.53 -16.85
C GLU A 4 -21.31 -20.67 -15.92
N ARG A 5 -21.66 -20.61 -14.64
CA ARG A 5 -21.08 -19.63 -13.70
C ARG A 5 -19.93 -20.14 -12.83
N HIS A 6 -19.38 -21.33 -13.10
CA HIS A 6 -18.46 -21.98 -12.16
C HIS A 6 -17.15 -22.51 -12.74
N GLN A 7 -17.04 -22.74 -14.05
CA GLN A 7 -15.79 -23.27 -14.61
C GLN A 7 -14.70 -22.21 -14.78
N VAL A 8 -15.05 -21.00 -15.28
CA VAL A 8 -14.09 -19.91 -15.46
C VAL A 8 -13.54 -19.44 -14.10
N ALA A 9 -14.40 -19.30 -13.09
CA ALA A 9 -13.98 -18.91 -11.74
C ALA A 9 -13.04 -19.95 -11.10
N ALA A 10 -13.34 -21.24 -11.24
CA ALA A 10 -12.48 -22.31 -10.72
C ALA A 10 -11.12 -22.33 -11.44
N ALA A 11 -11.10 -22.14 -12.77
CA ALA A 11 -9.87 -22.09 -13.54
C ALA A 11 -8.99 -20.89 -13.16
N THR A 12 -9.58 -19.71 -12.95
CA THR A 12 -8.85 -18.52 -12.48
C THR A 12 -8.28 -18.72 -11.08
N VAL A 13 -9.03 -19.30 -10.15
CA VAL A 13 -8.56 -19.62 -8.79
C VAL A 13 -7.42 -20.62 -8.82
N ALA A 14 -7.52 -21.67 -9.65
CA ALA A 14 -6.46 -22.64 -9.82
C ALA A 14 -5.20 -21.98 -10.40
N ALA A 15 -5.33 -21.19 -11.46
CA ALA A 15 -4.21 -20.49 -12.09
C ALA A 15 -3.51 -19.50 -11.15
N ALA A 16 -4.27 -18.78 -10.32
CA ALA A 16 -3.71 -17.84 -9.36
C ALA A 16 -2.83 -18.54 -8.32
N ARG A 17 -3.16 -19.77 -7.92
CA ARG A 17 -2.39 -20.60 -6.97
C ARG A 17 -1.26 -21.39 -7.59
N ASP A 18 -1.47 -21.86 -8.81
CA ASP A 18 -0.56 -22.80 -9.46
C ASP A 18 0.82 -22.17 -9.59
N ASP A 19 1.80 -22.87 -9.02
CA ASP A 19 3.21 -22.51 -8.99
C ASP A 19 3.51 -21.04 -8.60
N PHE A 20 2.66 -20.46 -7.73
CA PHE A 20 2.70 -19.04 -7.42
C PHE A 20 4.09 -18.55 -6.99
N ALA A 21 4.77 -19.28 -6.11
CA ALA A 21 6.09 -18.90 -5.60
C ALA A 21 7.14 -18.76 -6.71
N ASN A 22 7.16 -19.68 -7.69
CA ASN A 22 8.09 -19.59 -8.82
C ASN A 22 7.68 -18.47 -9.79
N ARG A 23 6.36 -18.30 -10.02
CA ARG A 23 5.84 -17.23 -10.88
C ARG A 23 6.20 -15.85 -10.35
N ILE A 24 5.91 -15.58 -9.07
CA ILE A 24 6.16 -14.26 -8.47
C ILE A 24 7.66 -13.97 -8.37
N ALA A 25 8.48 -14.97 -8.03
CA ALA A 25 9.94 -14.83 -8.05
C ALA A 25 10.48 -14.52 -9.46
N GLY A 26 9.98 -15.25 -10.48
CA GLY A 26 10.35 -15.03 -11.87
C GLY A 26 9.95 -13.65 -12.38
N LEU A 27 8.75 -13.18 -12.02
CA LEU A 27 8.25 -11.85 -12.35
C LEU A 27 9.13 -10.74 -11.75
N VAL A 28 9.37 -10.79 -10.44
CA VAL A 28 10.21 -9.82 -9.71
C VAL A 28 11.63 -9.79 -10.29
N HIS A 29 12.22 -10.97 -10.55
CA HIS A 29 13.56 -11.05 -11.12
C HIS A 29 13.61 -10.54 -12.57
N SER A 30 12.59 -10.82 -13.37
CA SER A 30 12.50 -10.31 -14.75
C SER A 30 12.40 -8.79 -14.78
N MET A 31 11.51 -8.21 -13.96
CA MET A 31 11.33 -6.75 -13.89
C MET A 31 12.58 -6.04 -13.39
N SER A 32 13.23 -6.55 -12.34
CA SER A 32 14.46 -5.97 -11.81
C SER A 32 15.66 -6.06 -12.77
N ARG A 33 15.66 -7.03 -13.70
CA ARG A 33 16.65 -7.09 -14.78
C ARG A 33 16.39 -6.11 -15.92
N ALA A 34 15.14 -5.73 -16.15
CA ALA A 34 14.77 -4.73 -17.15
C ALA A 34 15.14 -3.30 -16.73
N GLY A 35 15.46 -3.11 -15.45
CA GLY A 35 15.92 -1.85 -14.90
C GLY A 35 15.35 -1.63 -13.50
N ARG A 36 15.29 -0.36 -13.10
CA ARG A 36 14.62 0.03 -11.87
C ARG A 36 13.12 -0.18 -12.00
N MET A 37 12.52 -0.75 -10.96
CA MET A 37 11.08 -0.85 -10.84
C MET A 37 10.48 0.49 -10.43
N THR A 38 9.50 0.96 -11.17
CA THR A 38 8.76 2.20 -10.91
C THR A 38 7.51 1.91 -10.08
N ASP A 39 6.65 2.91 -9.89
CA ASP A 39 5.34 2.72 -9.28
C ASP A 39 4.48 1.70 -10.03
N HIS A 40 4.65 1.55 -11.35
CA HIS A 40 3.90 0.58 -12.14
C HIS A 40 4.25 -0.87 -11.80
N GLU A 41 5.54 -1.23 -11.81
CA GLU A 41 5.99 -2.60 -11.54
C GLU A 41 5.63 -3.02 -10.10
N TRP A 42 5.81 -2.12 -9.12
CA TRP A 42 5.42 -2.40 -7.74
C TRP A 42 3.92 -2.60 -7.58
N ASN A 43 3.12 -1.81 -8.28
CA ASN A 43 1.67 -1.96 -8.26
C ASN A 43 1.23 -3.30 -8.87
N LEU A 44 1.86 -3.73 -9.96
CA LEU A 44 1.59 -5.02 -10.60
C LEU A 44 1.91 -6.18 -9.65
N ILE A 45 3.06 -6.15 -8.97
CA ILE A 45 3.43 -7.17 -7.99
C ILE A 45 2.44 -7.22 -6.83
N SER A 46 1.98 -6.06 -6.35
CA SER A 46 0.94 -6.03 -5.30
C SER A 46 -0.32 -6.77 -5.75
N HIS A 47 -0.78 -6.53 -7.00
CA HIS A 47 -1.93 -7.22 -7.56
C HIS A 47 -1.75 -8.73 -7.68
N GLU A 48 -0.57 -9.22 -8.09
CA GLU A 48 -0.30 -10.66 -8.13
C GLU A 48 -0.43 -11.32 -6.75
N PHE A 49 0.06 -10.66 -5.69
CA PHE A 49 -0.16 -11.15 -4.33
C PHE A 49 -1.63 -11.09 -3.91
N LEU A 50 -2.39 -10.06 -4.32
CA LEU A 50 -3.81 -9.95 -4.02
C LEU A 50 -4.66 -10.99 -4.76
N ASP A 51 -4.34 -11.32 -6.01
CA ASP A 51 -4.99 -12.39 -6.77
C ASP A 51 -4.72 -13.74 -6.12
N TYR A 52 -3.49 -13.97 -5.68
CA TYR A 52 -3.12 -15.17 -4.92
C TYR A 52 -3.86 -15.25 -3.58
N LEU A 53 -3.97 -14.15 -2.83
CA LEU A 53 -4.78 -14.07 -1.61
C LEU A 53 -6.26 -14.34 -1.87
N GLY A 54 -6.80 -13.78 -2.95
CA GLY A 54 -8.17 -14.03 -3.40
C GLY A 54 -8.39 -15.52 -3.63
N ALA A 55 -7.44 -16.19 -4.29
CA ALA A 55 -7.50 -17.63 -4.50
C ALA A 55 -7.38 -18.42 -3.19
N LEU A 56 -6.51 -18.01 -2.25
CA LEU A 56 -6.44 -18.62 -0.91
C LEU A 56 -7.76 -18.52 -0.15
N SER A 57 -8.47 -17.40 -0.30
CA SER A 57 -9.73 -17.13 0.40
C SER A 57 -10.88 -18.07 0.02
N VAL A 58 -10.80 -18.72 -1.15
CA VAL A 58 -11.81 -19.68 -1.61
C VAL A 58 -11.90 -20.90 -0.69
N ASP A 59 -10.76 -21.41 -0.24
CA ASP A 59 -10.73 -22.55 0.70
C ASP A 59 -10.64 -22.10 2.16
N THR A 60 -9.95 -20.99 2.41
CA THR A 60 -9.72 -20.46 3.76
C THR A 60 -10.16 -19.01 3.85
N PRO A 61 -11.47 -18.73 4.00
CA PRO A 61 -12.01 -17.36 3.99
C PRO A 61 -11.44 -16.46 5.09
N HIS A 62 -10.97 -17.05 6.20
CA HIS A 62 -10.41 -16.31 7.32
C HIS A 62 -8.98 -15.79 7.06
N LEU A 63 -8.28 -16.32 6.04
CA LEU A 63 -6.92 -15.90 5.64
C LEU A 63 -5.95 -15.81 6.83
N ASP A 64 -6.13 -16.67 7.84
CA ASP A 64 -5.37 -16.67 9.08
C ASP A 64 -4.10 -17.54 9.02
N THR A 65 -3.89 -18.22 7.89
CA THR A 65 -2.72 -19.05 7.62
C THR A 65 -1.45 -18.18 7.57
N PRO A 66 -0.28 -18.74 7.94
CA PRO A 66 1.00 -18.04 7.81
C PRO A 66 1.28 -17.57 6.37
N GLU A 67 0.90 -18.38 5.39
CA GLU A 67 1.06 -18.09 3.96
C GLU A 67 0.21 -16.89 3.52
N ALA A 68 -1.07 -16.84 3.89
CA ALA A 68 -1.93 -15.69 3.59
C ALA A 68 -1.42 -14.41 4.27
N LYS A 69 -0.95 -14.50 5.52
CA LYS A 69 -0.36 -13.36 6.21
C LYS A 69 0.91 -12.85 5.53
N ALA A 70 1.77 -13.76 5.07
CA ALA A 70 3.00 -13.40 4.34
C ALA A 70 2.68 -12.74 2.99
N ALA A 71 1.75 -13.32 2.22
CA ALA A 71 1.31 -12.73 0.95
C ALA A 71 0.67 -11.35 1.15
N LEU A 72 -0.13 -11.14 2.20
CA LEU A 72 -0.72 -9.83 2.52
C LEU A 72 0.32 -8.79 2.94
N ALA A 73 1.33 -9.22 3.72
CA ALA A 73 2.43 -8.35 4.11
C ALA A 73 3.23 -7.87 2.90
N ASP A 74 3.54 -8.77 1.96
CA ASP A 74 4.27 -8.42 0.73
C ASP A 74 3.40 -7.65 -0.28
N ALA A 75 2.10 -7.94 -0.37
CA ALA A 75 1.16 -7.13 -1.15
C ALA A 75 1.16 -5.68 -0.65
N THR A 76 1.20 -5.50 0.67
CA THR A 76 1.30 -4.18 1.30
C THR A 76 2.63 -3.52 0.95
N GLU A 77 3.77 -4.19 1.15
CA GLU A 77 5.09 -3.61 0.87
C GLU A 77 5.23 -3.21 -0.61
N ALA A 78 4.72 -4.01 -1.53
CA ALA A 78 4.69 -3.66 -2.94
C ALA A 78 3.80 -2.43 -3.20
N ALA A 79 2.58 -2.40 -2.65
CA ALA A 79 1.67 -1.25 -2.83
C ALA A 79 2.22 0.04 -2.23
N THR A 80 2.78 -0.03 -1.03
CA THR A 80 3.39 1.12 -0.34
C THR A 80 4.71 1.52 -1.01
N GLY A 81 5.44 0.57 -1.60
CA GLY A 81 6.59 0.80 -2.46
C GLY A 81 6.26 1.62 -3.71
N ALA A 82 5.12 1.35 -4.36
CA ALA A 82 4.63 2.18 -5.47
C ALA A 82 4.33 3.62 -5.03
N VAL A 83 3.68 3.78 -3.87
CA VAL A 83 3.41 5.12 -3.29
C VAL A 83 4.70 5.82 -2.87
N ALA A 84 5.66 5.08 -2.29
CA ALA A 84 6.97 5.62 -1.91
C ALA A 84 7.77 6.06 -3.12
N TYR A 85 7.72 5.32 -4.23
CA TYR A 85 8.35 5.72 -5.49
C TYR A 85 7.80 7.07 -5.98
N ALA A 86 6.48 7.23 -6.08
CA ALA A 86 5.89 8.50 -6.48
C ALA A 86 6.08 9.64 -5.46
N ALA A 87 6.22 9.32 -4.18
CA ALA A 87 6.42 10.30 -3.11
C ALA A 87 7.87 10.81 -3.03
N TYR A 88 8.83 9.90 -3.19
CA TYR A 88 10.22 10.11 -2.81
C TYR A 88 11.17 10.07 -4.00
N HIS A 89 10.90 9.30 -5.05
CA HIS A 89 11.75 9.36 -6.24
C HIS A 89 11.44 10.65 -7.02
N PRO A 90 12.46 11.40 -7.45
CA PRO A 90 13.89 11.13 -7.27
C PRO A 90 14.55 11.92 -6.12
N VAL A 91 13.77 12.56 -5.26
CA VAL A 91 14.21 13.55 -4.27
C VAL A 91 14.77 12.98 -2.97
N ALA A 92 14.43 11.75 -2.60
CA ALA A 92 14.79 11.10 -1.35
C ALA A 92 15.01 9.59 -1.53
N SER A 93 15.85 9.01 -0.67
CA SER A 93 16.11 7.58 -0.69
C SER A 93 15.04 6.80 0.08
N PHE A 94 14.77 5.57 -0.37
CA PHE A 94 13.89 4.63 0.31
C PHE A 94 14.21 3.20 -0.15
N GLN A 95 13.62 2.21 0.51
CA GLN A 95 13.79 0.80 0.18
C GLN A 95 12.45 0.09 0.21
N VAL A 96 12.28 -0.87 -0.69
CA VAL A 96 11.16 -1.81 -0.72
C VAL A 96 11.71 -3.22 -0.53
N PHE A 97 11.08 -4.01 0.34
CA PHE A 97 11.51 -5.39 0.61
C PHE A 97 10.32 -6.34 0.64
N LEU A 98 10.41 -7.42 -0.13
CA LEU A 98 9.45 -8.50 -0.23
C LEU A 98 10.02 -9.74 0.46
N THR A 99 9.38 -10.18 1.53
CA THR A 99 9.86 -11.30 2.33
C THR A 99 9.59 -12.65 1.66
N TYR A 100 8.46 -12.80 0.98
CA TYR A 100 8.01 -14.03 0.32
C TYR A 100 9.01 -14.53 -0.71
N VAL A 101 9.63 -13.61 -1.46
CA VAL A 101 10.66 -13.91 -2.48
C VAL A 101 12.07 -13.54 -2.04
N ASN A 102 12.24 -13.08 -0.79
CA ASN A 102 13.51 -12.57 -0.26
C ASN A 102 14.21 -11.57 -1.21
N PHE A 103 13.46 -10.57 -1.65
CA PHE A 103 13.91 -9.58 -2.63
C PHE A 103 13.83 -8.17 -2.06
N GLY A 104 14.86 -7.36 -2.29
CA GLY A 104 14.86 -5.95 -1.90
C GLY A 104 15.40 -5.06 -3.00
N MET A 105 14.84 -3.86 -3.11
CA MET A 105 15.36 -2.82 -3.99
C MET A 105 15.45 -1.49 -3.24
N SER A 106 16.61 -0.86 -3.34
CA SER A 106 16.88 0.46 -2.77
C SER A 106 16.88 1.52 -3.86
N TYR A 107 16.40 2.69 -3.50
CA TYR A 107 16.30 3.86 -4.35
C TYR A 107 17.14 4.97 -3.72
N ASP A 108 18.08 5.50 -4.49
CA ASP A 108 18.87 6.65 -4.10
C ASP A 108 18.29 7.93 -4.70
N ARG A 109 18.71 9.08 -4.16
CA ARG A 109 18.38 10.39 -4.74
C ARG A 109 19.01 10.52 -6.12
N GLU A 110 18.24 11.03 -7.08
CA GLU A 110 18.69 11.24 -8.46
C GLU A 110 18.31 12.62 -8.99
N PRO A 111 19.26 13.54 -9.15
CA PRO A 111 18.94 14.91 -9.58
C PRO A 111 18.21 15.02 -10.93
N GLU A 112 18.40 14.03 -11.81
CA GLU A 112 17.87 14.01 -13.18
C GLU A 112 16.64 13.11 -13.34
N GLY A 113 16.13 12.51 -12.25
CA GLY A 113 14.98 11.62 -12.33
C GLY A 113 13.67 12.36 -12.62
N GLU A 114 12.72 11.68 -13.26
CA GLU A 114 11.37 12.20 -13.46
C GLU A 114 10.48 11.83 -12.27
N GLN A 115 9.68 12.78 -11.80
CA GLN A 115 8.71 12.54 -10.75
C GLN A 115 7.45 11.89 -11.33
N THR A 116 7.06 10.75 -10.78
CA THR A 116 5.80 10.08 -11.15
C THR A 116 4.68 10.43 -10.16
N SER A 117 3.44 10.06 -10.50
CA SER A 117 2.29 10.27 -9.64
C SER A 117 1.42 9.02 -9.58
N VAL A 118 1.02 8.61 -8.37
CA VAL A 118 0.02 7.57 -8.19
C VAL A 118 -1.39 8.13 -8.35
N THR A 119 -2.30 7.31 -8.89
CA THR A 119 -3.73 7.63 -8.92
C THR A 119 -4.34 7.60 -7.52
N ALA A 120 -5.51 8.23 -7.34
CA ALA A 120 -6.23 8.20 -6.08
C ALA A 120 -6.62 6.77 -5.65
N GLY A 121 -6.96 5.90 -6.62
CA GLY A 121 -7.26 4.49 -6.37
C GLY A 121 -6.04 3.74 -5.83
N GLN A 122 -4.91 3.82 -6.52
CA GLN A 122 -3.66 3.16 -6.08
C GLN A 122 -3.21 3.65 -4.70
N TRP A 123 -3.35 4.95 -4.43
CA TRP A 123 -3.07 5.50 -3.09
C TRP A 123 -4.00 4.93 -2.03
N LEU A 124 -5.31 4.82 -2.33
CA LEU A 124 -6.30 4.32 -1.38
C LEU A 124 -6.12 2.83 -1.11
N ASP A 125 -5.86 2.03 -2.15
CA ASP A 125 -5.62 0.58 -2.02
C ASP A 125 -4.39 0.33 -1.16
N ALA A 126 -3.26 1.01 -1.45
CA ALA A 126 -2.06 0.94 -0.64
C ALA A 126 -2.32 1.37 0.81
N PHE A 127 -3.10 2.43 1.03
CA PHE A 127 -3.45 2.90 2.37
C PHE A 127 -4.29 1.86 3.13
N CYS A 128 -5.30 1.27 2.49
CA CYS A 128 -6.13 0.21 3.06
C CYS A 128 -5.29 -1.01 3.45
N LEU A 129 -4.40 -1.46 2.56
CA LEU A 129 -3.47 -2.57 2.83
C LEU A 129 -2.55 -2.26 4.01
N ALA A 130 -1.98 -1.05 4.07
CA ALA A 130 -1.14 -0.62 5.18
C ALA A 130 -1.92 -0.54 6.50
N VAL A 131 -3.21 -0.19 6.47
CA VAL A 131 -4.07 -0.23 7.68
C VAL A 131 -4.32 -1.68 8.12
N LEU A 132 -4.66 -2.57 7.19
CA LEU A 132 -4.93 -3.98 7.48
C LEU A 132 -3.71 -4.71 8.06
N THR A 133 -2.50 -4.34 7.63
CA THR A 133 -1.25 -4.93 8.13
C THR A 133 -0.61 -4.15 9.28
N GLY A 134 -1.23 -3.07 9.77
CA GLY A 134 -0.70 -2.25 10.85
C GLY A 134 0.54 -1.42 10.48
N LYS A 135 0.81 -1.23 9.18
CA LYS A 135 1.95 -0.48 8.63
C LYS A 135 1.62 0.97 8.21
N ALA A 136 0.39 1.43 8.46
CA ALA A 136 -0.06 2.77 8.05
C ALA A 136 0.75 3.92 8.65
N GLU A 137 1.25 3.75 9.89
CA GLU A 137 2.14 4.73 10.53
C GLU A 137 3.55 4.69 9.93
N TYR A 138 4.09 3.49 9.69
CA TYR A 138 5.40 3.28 9.11
C TYR A 138 5.55 3.94 7.73
N HIS A 139 4.53 3.84 6.87
CA HIS A 139 4.50 4.51 5.56
C HIS A 139 3.81 5.88 5.58
N GLY A 140 3.57 6.46 6.76
CA GLY A 140 2.73 7.64 6.92
C GLY A 140 3.24 8.87 6.15
N GLU A 141 4.54 9.08 6.07
CA GLU A 141 5.14 10.19 5.31
C GLU A 141 4.93 10.02 3.80
N ALA A 142 5.14 8.81 3.27
CA ALA A 142 4.98 8.52 1.84
C ALA A 142 3.55 8.82 1.38
N PHE A 143 2.56 8.37 2.16
CA PHE A 143 1.15 8.69 1.91
C PHE A 143 0.87 10.19 1.96
N HIS A 144 1.55 10.96 2.81
CA HIS A 144 1.36 12.41 2.86
C HIS A 144 1.94 13.11 1.63
N PHE A 145 3.17 12.77 1.23
CA PHE A 145 3.85 13.41 0.10
C PHE A 145 3.24 13.05 -1.26
N ALA A 146 2.97 11.77 -1.52
CA ALA A 146 2.28 11.35 -2.74
C ALA A 146 0.93 12.06 -2.92
N ARG A 147 0.25 12.36 -1.80
CA ARG A 147 -1.02 13.10 -1.81
C ARG A 147 -0.83 14.55 -2.23
N GLN A 148 0.18 15.26 -1.72
CA GLN A 148 0.45 16.64 -2.09
C GLN A 148 0.72 16.77 -3.59
N ALA A 149 1.50 15.85 -4.17
CA ALA A 149 1.74 15.80 -5.61
C ALA A 149 0.45 15.61 -6.41
N SER A 150 -0.44 14.70 -5.98
CA SER A 150 -1.72 14.45 -6.65
C SER A 150 -2.72 15.63 -6.59
N GLN A 151 -2.58 16.52 -5.59
CA GLN A 151 -3.48 17.65 -5.36
C GLN A 151 -3.12 18.90 -6.16
N GLN A 152 -1.83 19.08 -6.49
CA GLN A 152 -1.33 20.29 -7.15
C GLN A 152 -1.94 20.51 -8.55
N ASN A 153 -2.59 19.51 -9.15
CA ASN A 153 -3.18 19.59 -10.49
C ASN A 153 -4.66 19.15 -10.60
N ARG A 154 -5.36 18.82 -9.50
CA ARG A 154 -6.70 18.17 -9.55
C ARG A 154 -7.70 18.58 -8.45
N ALA A 155 -7.61 19.81 -7.93
CA ALA A 155 -8.59 20.31 -6.96
C ALA A 155 -10.03 20.26 -7.55
N GLY A 156 -10.94 19.54 -6.89
CA GLY A 156 -12.36 19.45 -7.26
C GLY A 156 -12.84 18.11 -7.84
N GLN A 157 -11.97 17.09 -7.98
CA GLN A 157 -12.41 15.74 -8.34
C GLN A 157 -12.79 14.89 -7.09
N PRO A 158 -13.88 14.09 -7.14
CA PRO A 158 -14.44 13.41 -5.97
C PRO A 158 -13.55 12.30 -5.40
N ASP A 159 -12.78 11.62 -6.23
CA ASP A 159 -11.77 10.60 -5.87
C ASP A 159 -10.63 11.18 -5.02
N VAL A 160 -10.29 12.45 -5.24
CA VAL A 160 -9.32 13.21 -4.46
C VAL A 160 -9.91 13.51 -3.05
N GLU A 161 -11.20 13.77 -2.88
CA GLU A 161 -11.73 14.15 -1.55
C GLU A 161 -11.88 13.01 -0.53
N ILE A 162 -11.91 11.74 -0.97
CA ILE A 162 -12.20 10.59 -0.12
C ILE A 162 -10.99 10.20 0.76
N ALA A 163 -9.79 10.21 0.18
CA ALA A 163 -8.55 9.79 0.84
C ALA A 163 -8.26 10.52 2.19
N PRO A 164 -8.36 11.87 2.29
CA PRO A 164 -8.17 12.58 3.56
C PRO A 164 -9.21 12.21 4.61
N ARG A 165 -10.46 11.99 4.19
CA ARG A 165 -11.57 11.63 5.09
C ARG A 165 -11.38 10.23 5.66
N VAL A 166 -10.96 9.28 4.84
CA VAL A 166 -10.65 7.90 5.26
C VAL A 166 -9.47 7.88 6.22
N ARG A 167 -8.38 8.58 5.90
CA ARG A 167 -7.21 8.69 6.80
C ARG A 167 -7.56 9.30 8.16
N ALA A 168 -8.35 10.38 8.16
CA ALA A 168 -8.82 11.00 9.39
C ALA A 168 -9.77 10.08 10.18
N ALA A 169 -10.59 9.27 9.51
CA ALA A 169 -11.45 8.28 10.15
C ALA A 169 -10.63 7.15 10.81
N VAL A 170 -9.62 6.61 10.12
CA VAL A 170 -8.72 5.58 10.68
C VAL A 170 -7.99 6.11 11.91
N ARG A 171 -7.44 7.33 11.86
CA ARG A 171 -6.78 7.97 13.02
C ARG A 171 -7.74 8.18 14.20
N ARG A 172 -9.02 8.39 13.95
CA ARG A 172 -10.05 8.49 15.01
C ARG A 172 -10.45 7.12 15.56
N GLY A 173 -10.46 6.08 14.72
CA GLY A 173 -10.77 4.71 15.11
C GLY A 173 -9.69 4.06 15.97
N THR A 174 -8.41 4.34 15.72
CA THR A 174 -7.29 3.84 16.54
C THR A 174 -7.18 4.51 17.92
N CYS A 175 -7.85 5.65 18.13
CA CYS A 175 -7.98 6.29 19.45
C CYS A 175 -9.17 5.75 20.28
N ALA A 176 -9.98 4.84 19.74
CA ALA A 176 -11.02 4.16 20.50
C ALA A 176 -10.40 3.02 21.32
N SER A 177 -10.03 3.36 22.56
CA SER A 177 -9.55 2.47 23.63
C SER A 177 -8.28 1.66 23.30
N PRO A 178 -7.08 2.21 23.59
CA PRO A 178 -5.85 1.43 23.50
C PRO A 178 -5.81 0.30 24.55
N PRO A 179 -5.12 -0.82 24.28
CA PRO A 179 -4.79 -1.82 25.30
C PRO A 179 -3.94 -1.18 26.41
N SER A 180 -4.08 -1.69 27.65
CA SER A 180 -3.59 -1.06 28.90
C SER A 180 -2.09 -0.76 28.95
N TRP A 181 -1.29 -1.29 28.02
CA TRP A 181 0.16 -1.11 27.97
C TRP A 181 0.64 -0.08 26.93
N ALA A 182 -0.24 0.49 26.10
CA ALA A 182 0.15 1.48 25.10
C ALA A 182 0.31 2.90 25.70
N PRO A 183 1.31 3.69 25.27
CA PRO A 183 1.46 5.07 25.69
C PRO A 183 0.25 5.90 25.23
N ARG A 184 -0.37 6.62 26.18
CA ARG A 184 -1.54 7.47 25.89
C ARG A 184 -1.16 8.51 24.84
N CYS A 185 -1.98 8.65 23.80
CA CYS A 185 -1.89 9.80 22.89
C CYS A 185 -2.09 11.08 23.70
N SER A 186 -1.02 11.81 23.97
CA SER A 186 -1.08 13.14 24.57
C SER A 186 -1.76 14.07 23.57
N ALA A 187 -2.88 14.67 23.96
CA ALA A 187 -3.52 15.72 23.17
C ALA A 187 -2.55 16.89 22.96
N PRO A 188 -2.56 17.55 21.79
CA PRO A 188 -1.76 18.75 21.59
C PRO A 188 -2.20 19.84 22.58
N PRO A 189 -1.28 20.66 23.13
CA PRO A 189 -1.62 21.72 24.06
C PRO A 189 -2.51 22.76 23.37
N SER A 190 -3.60 23.14 24.03
CA SER A 190 -4.49 24.22 23.60
C SER A 190 -3.71 25.52 23.42
N PRO A 191 -3.96 26.30 22.35
CA PRO A 191 -3.31 27.60 22.17
C PRO A 191 -3.72 28.53 23.32
N SER A 192 -2.74 29.00 24.08
CA SER A 192 -2.95 30.00 25.12
C SER A 192 -3.41 31.31 24.49
N ARG A 193 -4.52 31.86 25.00
CA ARG A 193 -4.97 33.21 24.68
C ARG A 193 -3.92 34.21 25.17
N ALA A 194 -3.31 34.96 24.26
CA ALA A 194 -2.52 36.13 24.61
C ALA A 194 -3.43 37.19 25.26
N PRO A 195 -3.02 37.84 26.37
CA PRO A 195 -3.74 38.98 26.91
C PRO A 195 -3.51 40.22 26.04
N ALA A 196 -4.60 40.94 25.77
CA ALA A 196 -4.59 42.21 25.06
C ALA A 196 -3.78 43.26 25.86
N SER A 197 -2.78 43.84 25.21
CA SER A 197 -2.05 45.01 25.70
C SER A 197 -2.90 46.27 25.60
N ARG A 198 -2.91 47.07 26.68
CA ARG A 198 -3.19 48.51 26.68
C ARG A 198 -1.98 49.21 27.26
#